data_AF-A0A254N4M3-F1
#
_entry.id   AF-A0A254N4M3-F1
#
_cell.length_a   1.000
_cell.length_b   1.000
_cell.length_c   1.000
_cell.angle_alpha   90.00
_cell.angle_beta   90.00
_cell.angle_gamma   90.00
#
_symmetry.space_group_name_H-M   'P 1'
#
loop_
_entity.id
_entity.type
_entity.pdbx_description
1 polymer ?
#
loop_
_entity_poly.entity_id
_entity_poly.type
_entity_poly.pdbx_seq_one_letter_code
_entity_poly.pdbx_strand_id
1 'polypeptide(L)'
;MLLLLAGTVQTGVQAETLAAYGRQCAEQIAAIPAFSCMAGQEIPITQDGKPVPPQPAPATCDRPSLLPQVDAQSQCVPGSRALVLRDDKTAQISAICRKQVARPAGSPLFDEINVISHSLKDGKTCWFTAKAAAPLREDRGIDGRWVPSPSLLPRQPQPASPEGQRPLPAEKVWLSPREVAWSQPACISCHDSGPFMYSPYIAQTTQLPGDPFGFYQPKAIGEDFKKAWARLNAFGITTRGNTCTACHRMGNMNSCQVALQQSTGNAPQAGGNAWSRRFPQSHWMSPGNLHSQAQWNEQFASSLQQLAACCADPKGPGCQVVDYGGGSRSRP
;
A
#
# COMPACT_ATOMS: atom_id res chain seq x y z
N MET A 1 -33.71 -18.34 -50.56
CA MET A 1 -32.48 -18.69 -49.81
C MET A 1 -31.99 -17.41 -49.13
N LEU A 2 -32.50 -17.11 -47.94
CA LEU A 2 -32.14 -15.93 -47.16
C LEU A 2 -31.26 -16.41 -45.99
N LEU A 3 -29.95 -16.11 -46.04
CA LEU A 3 -29.05 -16.38 -44.93
C LEU A 3 -29.19 -15.26 -43.89
N LEU A 4 -29.73 -15.61 -42.73
CA LEU A 4 -29.66 -14.80 -41.51
C LEU A 4 -28.27 -14.98 -40.89
N LEU A 5 -27.41 -13.97 -41.02
CA LEU A 5 -26.18 -13.85 -40.26
C LEU A 5 -26.53 -13.45 -38.82
N ALA A 6 -26.49 -14.43 -37.91
CA ALA A 6 -26.52 -14.17 -36.48
C ALA A 6 -25.19 -13.55 -36.05
N GLY A 7 -25.15 -12.22 -35.94
CA GLY A 7 -24.05 -11.50 -35.34
C GLY A 7 -23.99 -11.80 -33.85
N THR A 8 -22.90 -12.43 -33.40
CA THR A 8 -22.58 -12.57 -31.98
C THR A 8 -22.26 -11.18 -31.42
N VAL A 9 -23.13 -10.67 -30.56
CA VAL A 9 -22.85 -9.48 -29.75
C VAL A 9 -21.76 -9.88 -28.76
N GLN A 10 -20.51 -9.50 -29.04
CA GLN A 10 -19.47 -9.50 -28.03
C GLN A 10 -19.88 -8.48 -26.96
N THR A 11 -20.38 -8.98 -25.84
CA THR A 11 -20.57 -8.19 -24.63
C THR A 11 -19.19 -7.79 -24.12
N GLY A 12 -18.70 -6.65 -24.59
CA GLY A 12 -17.52 -6.01 -24.04
C GLY A 12 -17.71 -5.86 -22.54
N VAL A 13 -16.92 -6.60 -21.74
CA VAL A 13 -17.03 -6.57 -20.28
C VAL A 13 -16.69 -5.16 -19.81
N GLN A 14 -17.70 -4.41 -19.37
CA GLN A 14 -17.53 -3.04 -18.89
C GLN A 14 -16.68 -3.02 -17.61
N ALA A 15 -15.85 -2.00 -17.48
CA ALA A 15 -15.07 -1.75 -16.26
C ALA A 15 -16.01 -1.48 -15.07
N GLU A 16 -15.61 -1.90 -13.88
CA GLU A 16 -16.41 -1.66 -12.69
C GLU A 16 -16.42 -0.17 -12.33
N THR A 17 -17.58 0.36 -11.94
CA THR A 17 -17.66 1.75 -11.49
C THR A 17 -17.16 1.91 -10.07
N LEU A 18 -16.60 3.08 -9.73
CA LEU A 18 -16.19 3.41 -8.36
C LEU A 18 -17.30 3.15 -7.35
N ALA A 19 -18.54 3.57 -7.66
CA ALA A 19 -19.69 3.38 -6.79
C ALA A 19 -20.06 1.90 -6.57
N ALA A 20 -19.91 1.05 -7.60
CA ALA A 20 -20.19 -0.37 -7.48
C ALA A 20 -19.13 -1.09 -6.64
N TYR A 21 -17.86 -0.77 -6.85
CA TYR A 21 -16.74 -1.31 -6.09
C TYR A 21 -16.78 -0.84 -4.63
N GLY A 22 -16.95 0.47 -4.41
CA GLY A 22 -17.05 1.08 -3.10
C GLY A 22 -18.17 0.48 -2.24
N ARG A 23 -19.34 0.22 -2.84
CA ARG A 23 -20.44 -0.49 -2.16
C ARG A 23 -20.05 -1.90 -1.73
N GLN A 24 -19.44 -2.69 -2.60
CA GLN A 24 -19.02 -4.05 -2.25
C GLN A 24 -18.02 -4.05 -1.10
N CYS A 25 -17.06 -3.11 -1.09
CA CYS A 25 -16.12 -2.94 0.00
C CYS A 25 -16.83 -2.56 1.31
N ALA A 26 -17.81 -1.64 1.26
CA ALA A 26 -18.59 -1.25 2.44
C ALA A 26 -19.41 -2.41 3.02
N GLU A 27 -20.05 -3.21 2.15
CA GLU A 27 -20.89 -4.34 2.54
C GLU A 27 -20.08 -5.53 3.11
N GLN A 28 -18.89 -5.78 2.56
CA GLN A 28 -18.09 -6.95 2.92
C GLN A 28 -16.99 -6.68 3.94
N ILE A 29 -16.61 -5.42 4.15
CA ILE A 29 -15.58 -5.01 5.10
C ILE A 29 -16.16 -3.96 6.05
N ALA A 30 -16.28 -2.73 5.56
CA ALA A 30 -16.69 -1.56 6.32
C ALA A 30 -16.79 -0.34 5.41
N ALA A 31 -17.74 0.55 5.70
CA ALA A 31 -17.76 1.86 5.06
C ALA A 31 -16.54 2.69 5.49
N ILE A 32 -15.86 3.30 4.52
CA ILE A 32 -14.80 4.28 4.70
C ILE A 32 -15.48 5.64 4.88
N PRO A 33 -15.20 6.40 5.96
CA PRO A 33 -15.77 7.74 6.12
C PRO A 33 -15.13 8.74 5.15
N ALA A 34 -15.78 9.88 4.94
CA ALA A 34 -15.06 11.07 4.46
C ALA A 34 -14.06 11.50 5.55
N PHE A 35 -12.91 12.07 5.15
CA PHE A 35 -11.85 12.36 6.10
C PHE A 35 -11.02 13.57 5.68
N SER A 36 -10.29 14.14 6.63
CA SER A 36 -9.31 15.18 6.38
C SER A 36 -7.90 14.59 6.43
N CYS A 37 -7.12 14.70 5.36
CA CYS A 37 -5.68 14.43 5.40
C CYS A 37 -4.97 15.28 6.46
N MET A 38 -5.50 16.47 6.75
CA MET A 38 -4.93 17.41 7.72
C MET A 38 -5.10 16.94 9.17
N ALA A 39 -6.06 16.04 9.44
CA ALA A 39 -6.22 15.38 10.73
C ALA A 39 -5.17 14.27 10.95
N GLY A 40 -4.45 13.86 9.91
CA GLY A 40 -3.41 12.85 9.99
C GLY A 40 -2.12 13.33 10.63
N GLN A 41 -1.35 12.38 11.14
CA GLN A 41 -0.01 12.63 11.65
C GLN A 41 0.95 12.80 10.47
N GLU A 42 1.74 13.86 10.51
CA GLU A 42 2.80 14.08 9.52
C GLU A 42 3.90 13.04 9.66
N ILE A 43 4.31 12.46 8.52
CA ILE A 43 5.41 11.51 8.44
C ILE A 43 6.70 12.33 8.38
N PRO A 44 7.57 12.29 9.40
CA PRO A 44 8.77 13.11 9.43
C PRO A 44 9.74 12.73 8.32
N ILE A 45 10.39 13.74 7.75
CA ILE A 45 11.61 13.59 6.96
C ILE A 45 12.77 14.13 7.78
N THR A 46 13.79 13.30 7.95
CA THR A 46 14.95 13.61 8.78
C THR A 46 16.25 13.38 8.01
N GLN A 47 17.27 14.15 8.36
CA GLN A 47 18.67 13.91 8.02
C GLN A 47 19.48 13.94 9.30
N ASP A 48 20.17 12.84 9.61
CA ASP A 48 20.93 12.65 10.84
C ASP A 48 20.08 12.91 12.11
N GLY A 49 18.84 12.43 12.07
CA GLY A 49 17.86 12.56 13.16
C GLY A 49 17.21 13.93 13.27
N LYS A 50 17.58 14.91 12.44
CA LYS A 50 17.04 16.27 12.50
C LYS A 50 15.96 16.49 11.42
N PRO A 51 14.81 17.10 11.75
CA PRO A 51 13.80 17.46 10.76
C PRO A 51 14.38 18.36 9.67
N VAL A 52 13.99 18.12 8.42
CA VAL A 52 14.35 18.99 7.29
C VAL A 52 13.24 20.02 7.02
N PRO A 53 13.56 21.20 6.45
CA PRO A 53 12.53 22.14 6.04
C PRO A 53 11.67 21.53 4.91
N PRO A 54 10.41 21.96 4.78
CA PRO A 54 9.49 21.42 3.78
C PRO A 54 9.87 21.79 2.34
N GLN A 55 10.66 22.85 2.17
CA GLN A 55 11.19 23.31 0.88
C GLN A 55 12.64 23.81 1.03
N PRO A 56 13.54 23.45 0.09
CA PRO A 56 13.38 22.41 -0.92
C PRO A 56 13.35 21.00 -0.29
N ALA A 57 12.76 20.02 -0.97
CA ALA A 57 12.86 18.64 -0.54
C ALA A 57 14.30 18.13 -0.72
N PRO A 58 14.91 17.47 0.28
CA PRO A 58 16.24 16.91 0.13
C PRO A 58 16.28 15.75 -0.86
N ALA A 59 17.41 15.55 -1.52
CA ALA A 59 17.62 14.40 -2.42
C ALA A 59 17.65 13.06 -1.67
N THR A 60 18.12 13.06 -0.42
CA THR A 60 18.20 11.87 0.43
C THR A 60 17.80 12.15 1.88
N CYS A 61 17.35 11.14 2.61
CA CYS A 61 16.93 11.23 4.01
C CYS A 61 17.17 9.92 4.76
N ASP A 62 16.97 9.96 6.08
CA ASP A 62 17.18 8.83 6.99
C ASP A 62 16.23 7.67 6.70
N ARG A 63 14.97 7.97 6.34
CA ARG A 63 13.87 7.01 6.18
C ARG A 63 13.05 7.39 4.94
N PRO A 64 13.52 7.10 3.73
CA PRO A 64 12.84 7.48 2.48
C PRO A 64 11.53 6.71 2.30
N SER A 65 10.59 7.30 1.56
CA SER A 65 9.37 6.61 1.14
C SER A 65 9.71 5.38 0.29
N LEU A 66 9.14 4.21 0.61
CA LEU A 66 9.38 2.96 -0.13
C LEU A 66 8.87 2.98 -1.58
N LEU A 67 8.01 3.93 -1.94
CA LEU A 67 7.40 4.00 -3.26
C LEU A 67 8.31 4.84 -4.17
N PRO A 68 9.04 4.24 -5.14
CA PRO A 68 9.76 4.99 -6.16
C PRO A 68 8.74 5.65 -7.09
N GLN A 69 8.98 6.93 -7.44
CA GLN A 69 8.00 7.71 -8.20
C GLN A 69 8.67 8.46 -9.33
N VAL A 70 8.17 8.20 -10.53
CA VAL A 70 8.68 8.75 -11.79
C VAL A 70 8.51 10.27 -11.86
N ASP A 71 7.41 10.78 -11.29
CA ASP A 71 7.05 12.20 -11.33
C ASP A 71 7.38 12.97 -10.05
N ALA A 72 8.09 12.34 -9.10
CA ALA A 72 8.44 12.97 -7.82
C ALA A 72 9.77 13.70 -7.89
N GLN A 73 9.90 14.77 -7.09
CA GLN A 73 11.18 15.47 -6.91
C GLN A 73 12.20 14.61 -6.13
N SER A 74 11.72 13.81 -5.18
CA SER A 74 12.51 12.98 -4.28
C SER A 74 11.60 11.98 -3.55
N GLN A 75 12.16 10.91 -2.97
CA GLN A 75 11.46 10.06 -1.99
C GLN A 75 11.42 10.67 -0.58
N CYS A 76 12.03 11.84 -0.40
CA CYS A 76 12.20 12.52 0.88
C CYS A 76 11.45 13.86 0.92
N VAL A 77 10.22 13.89 0.43
CA VAL A 77 9.38 15.10 0.40
C VAL A 77 8.61 15.23 1.72
N PRO A 78 8.81 16.32 2.50
CA PRO A 78 8.09 16.53 3.76
C PRO A 78 6.61 16.86 3.57
N GLY A 79 5.82 16.67 4.63
CA GLY A 79 4.41 17.06 4.68
C GLY A 79 3.40 15.96 4.27
N SER A 80 3.86 14.76 3.94
CA SER A 80 2.98 13.59 3.80
C SER A 80 2.38 13.20 5.15
N ARG A 81 1.15 12.66 5.17
CA ARG A 81 0.41 12.35 6.40
C ARG A 81 -0.16 10.94 6.35
N ALA A 82 -0.17 10.29 7.51
CA ALA A 82 -0.76 8.97 7.73
C ALA A 82 -1.96 9.08 8.67
N LEU A 83 -2.96 8.22 8.43
CA LEU A 83 -4.21 8.16 9.20
C LEU A 83 -4.62 6.72 9.43
N VAL A 84 -5.07 6.42 10.63
CA VAL A 84 -5.95 5.29 10.91
C VAL A 84 -7.39 5.81 10.93
N LEU A 85 -8.18 5.41 9.94
CA LEU A 85 -9.60 5.73 9.86
C LEU A 85 -10.46 4.76 10.67
N ARG A 86 -9.96 3.53 10.85
CA ARG A 86 -10.57 2.48 11.67
C ARG A 86 -9.52 1.45 12.03
N ASP A 87 -9.47 1.03 13.29
CA ASP A 87 -8.72 -0.14 13.74
C ASP A 87 -9.46 -0.75 14.92
N ASP A 88 -10.27 -1.78 14.63
CA ASP A 88 -11.04 -2.51 15.63
C ASP A 88 -11.04 -4.01 15.34
N LYS A 89 -11.79 -4.79 16.12
CA LYS A 89 -11.84 -6.26 16.01
C LYS A 89 -12.39 -6.80 14.68
N THR A 90 -12.92 -5.95 13.80
CA THR A 90 -13.60 -6.36 12.57
C THR A 90 -12.92 -5.86 11.31
N ALA A 91 -12.36 -4.64 11.35
CA ALA A 91 -11.76 -4.03 10.18
C ALA A 91 -10.63 -3.06 10.54
N GLN A 92 -9.71 -2.94 9.60
CA GLN A 92 -8.63 -1.97 9.60
C GLN A 92 -8.72 -1.13 8.35
N ILE A 93 -8.74 0.19 8.51
CA ILE A 93 -8.79 1.15 7.42
C ILE A 93 -7.74 2.21 7.69
N SER A 94 -6.78 2.35 6.79
CA SER A 94 -5.75 3.40 6.86
C SER A 94 -5.72 4.21 5.58
N ALA A 95 -5.28 5.46 5.72
CA ALA A 95 -5.04 6.36 4.61
C ALA A 95 -3.63 6.94 4.69
N ILE A 96 -3.02 7.14 3.53
CA ILE A 96 -1.80 7.92 3.38
C ILE A 96 -2.02 9.02 2.35
N CYS A 97 -1.87 10.26 2.78
CA CYS A 97 -1.93 11.44 1.93
C CYS A 97 -0.49 11.89 1.64
N ARG A 98 -0.04 11.71 0.41
CA ARG A 98 1.37 11.82 0.03
C ARG A 98 1.64 13.12 -0.71
N LYS A 99 2.79 13.70 -0.41
CA LYS A 99 3.42 14.75 -1.20
C LYS A 99 4.61 14.15 -1.93
N GLN A 100 4.72 14.49 -3.21
CA GLN A 100 5.75 14.06 -4.15
C GLN A 100 6.52 15.27 -4.72
N VAL A 101 5.96 16.46 -4.54
CA VAL A 101 6.63 17.75 -4.75
C VAL A 101 6.65 18.55 -3.45
N ALA A 102 7.75 19.26 -3.22
CA ALA A 102 7.93 20.12 -2.06
C ALA A 102 6.91 21.27 -2.06
N ARG A 103 6.28 21.53 -0.91
CA ARG A 103 5.24 22.55 -0.74
C ARG A 103 5.47 23.33 0.56
N PRO A 104 4.95 24.55 0.71
CA PRO A 104 5.07 25.29 1.97
C PRO A 104 4.49 24.50 3.15
N ALA A 105 5.02 24.77 4.35
CA ALA A 105 4.54 24.17 5.59
C ALA A 105 3.02 24.33 5.73
N GLY A 106 2.31 23.27 6.11
CA GLY A 106 0.86 23.31 6.30
C GLY A 106 0.02 23.32 5.02
N SER A 107 0.63 23.27 3.83
CA SER A 107 -0.11 23.18 2.57
C SER A 107 -1.11 22.00 2.59
N PRO A 108 -2.40 22.22 2.28
CA PRO A 108 -3.41 21.15 2.25
C PRO A 108 -3.40 20.34 0.95
N LEU A 109 -2.50 20.64 0.00
CA LEU A 109 -2.46 19.99 -1.30
C LEU A 109 -1.60 18.72 -1.26
N PHE A 110 -2.16 17.60 -1.72
CA PHE A 110 -1.50 16.30 -1.80
C PHE A 110 -1.44 15.83 -3.26
N ASP A 111 -0.44 15.05 -3.59
CA ASP A 111 -0.22 14.53 -4.94
C ASP A 111 -0.89 13.17 -5.13
N GLU A 112 -1.07 12.43 -4.04
CA GLU A 112 -1.71 11.12 -4.05
C GLU A 112 -2.36 10.86 -2.70
N ILE A 113 -3.54 10.24 -2.70
CA ILE A 113 -4.21 9.78 -1.49
C ILE A 113 -4.55 8.31 -1.71
N ASN A 114 -4.01 7.44 -0.86
CA ASN A 114 -4.31 6.01 -0.91
C ASN A 114 -5.06 5.60 0.35
N VAL A 115 -6.08 4.77 0.18
CA VAL A 115 -6.84 4.16 1.28
C VAL A 115 -6.85 2.66 1.08
N ILE A 116 -6.58 1.94 2.17
CA ILE A 116 -6.66 0.49 2.22
C ILE A 116 -7.68 0.12 3.29
N SER A 117 -8.62 -0.75 2.93
CA SER A 117 -9.63 -1.30 3.83
C SER A 117 -9.47 -2.81 3.88
N HIS A 118 -9.37 -3.37 5.08
CA HIS A 118 -9.09 -4.78 5.32
C HIS A 118 -10.02 -5.37 6.38
N SER A 119 -10.60 -6.53 6.10
CA SER A 119 -11.45 -7.30 7.02
C SER A 119 -10.60 -8.25 7.85
N LEU A 120 -10.63 -8.11 9.18
CA LEU A 120 -9.97 -9.04 10.10
C LEU A 120 -10.72 -10.39 10.22
N LYS A 121 -11.96 -10.46 9.71
CA LYS A 121 -12.78 -11.68 9.76
C LYS A 121 -12.34 -12.73 8.73
N ASP A 122 -12.08 -12.28 7.51
CA ASP A 122 -11.89 -13.16 6.36
C ASP A 122 -10.78 -12.69 5.40
N GLY A 123 -10.13 -11.57 5.70
CA GLY A 123 -8.96 -11.09 4.94
C GLY A 123 -9.28 -10.32 3.68
N LYS A 124 -10.56 -10.11 3.35
CA LYS A 124 -10.94 -9.32 2.17
C LYS A 124 -10.33 -7.92 2.26
N THR A 125 -9.75 -7.45 1.15
CA THR A 125 -9.03 -6.17 1.10
C THR A 125 -9.49 -5.36 -0.11
N CYS A 126 -9.66 -4.05 0.08
CA CYS A 126 -9.95 -3.08 -0.97
C CYS A 126 -8.94 -1.94 -0.99
N TRP A 127 -8.67 -1.38 -2.17
CA TRP A 127 -7.76 -0.26 -2.36
C TRP A 127 -8.41 0.86 -3.16
N PHE A 128 -8.15 2.09 -2.73
CA PHE A 128 -8.60 3.30 -3.41
C PHE A 128 -7.43 4.26 -3.53
N THR A 129 -7.30 4.87 -4.70
CA THR A 129 -6.26 5.87 -4.96
C THR A 129 -6.87 7.07 -5.64
N ALA A 130 -6.48 8.26 -5.19
CA ALA A 130 -6.65 9.52 -5.89
C ALA A 130 -5.26 10.02 -6.31
N LYS A 131 -5.13 10.56 -7.52
CA LYS A 131 -3.88 11.15 -8.02
C LYS A 131 -4.10 12.57 -8.52
N ALA A 132 -3.20 13.47 -8.18
CA ALA A 132 -3.13 14.79 -8.80
C ALA A 132 -2.74 14.66 -10.28
N ALA A 133 -3.20 15.61 -11.09
CA ALA A 133 -2.87 15.64 -12.51
C ALA A 133 -1.36 15.92 -12.71
N ALA A 134 -0.73 15.15 -13.59
CA ALA A 134 0.63 15.40 -14.03
C ALA A 134 0.68 16.56 -15.05
N PRO A 135 1.80 17.30 -15.14
CA PRO A 135 2.96 17.23 -14.25
C PRO A 135 2.62 17.79 -12.86
N LEU A 136 3.23 17.20 -11.83
CA LEU A 136 3.03 17.65 -10.45
C LEU A 136 3.64 19.05 -10.24
N ARG A 137 2.95 19.89 -9.46
CA ARG A 137 3.32 21.30 -9.27
C ARG A 137 3.04 21.74 -7.85
N GLU A 138 3.88 22.63 -7.32
CA GLU A 138 3.76 23.20 -5.98
C GLU A 138 2.42 23.93 -5.70
N ASP A 139 1.78 24.47 -6.73
CA ASP A 139 0.54 25.26 -6.64
C ASP A 139 -0.74 24.45 -6.88
N ARG A 140 -0.64 23.16 -7.22
CA ARG A 140 -1.79 22.30 -7.58
C ARG A 140 -1.69 20.92 -6.95
N GLY A 141 -2.82 20.35 -6.55
CA GLY A 141 -2.91 19.00 -6.00
C GLY A 141 -4.34 18.66 -5.60
N ILE A 142 -4.52 17.52 -4.97
CA ILE A 142 -5.77 17.12 -4.31
C ILE A 142 -5.87 17.90 -3.01
N ASP A 143 -6.98 18.61 -2.81
CA ASP A 143 -7.25 19.29 -1.55
C ASP A 143 -7.61 18.27 -0.46
N GLY A 144 -6.69 18.06 0.47
CA GLY A 144 -6.83 17.10 1.55
C GLY A 144 -7.61 17.62 2.76
N ARG A 145 -8.19 18.83 2.72
CA ARG A 145 -8.98 19.35 3.85
C ARG A 145 -10.23 18.53 4.10
N TRP A 146 -10.88 18.03 3.04
CA TRP A 146 -12.06 17.18 3.15
C TRP A 146 -12.20 16.25 1.93
N VAL A 147 -11.65 15.04 2.06
CA VAL A 147 -11.63 13.99 1.04
C VAL A 147 -12.95 13.22 1.09
N PRO A 148 -13.69 13.07 -0.03
CA PRO A 148 -14.94 12.31 -0.05
C PRO A 148 -14.69 10.83 0.25
N SER A 149 -15.65 10.16 0.87
CA SER A 149 -15.61 8.70 1.00
C SER A 149 -15.65 8.04 -0.38
N PRO A 150 -14.79 7.05 -0.68
CA PRO A 150 -14.87 6.27 -1.91
C PRO A 150 -15.92 5.14 -1.84
N SER A 151 -16.49 4.86 -0.65
CA SER A 151 -17.37 3.72 -0.42
C SER A 151 -18.79 4.11 0.04
N LEU A 152 -19.08 5.41 0.15
CA LEU A 152 -20.43 5.88 0.47
C LEU A 152 -21.36 5.60 -0.70
N LEU A 153 -22.59 5.17 -0.40
CA LEU A 153 -23.59 4.87 -1.42
C LEU A 153 -23.99 6.14 -2.17
N PRO A 154 -24.14 6.12 -3.52
CA PRO A 154 -24.49 7.31 -4.32
C PRO A 154 -25.78 8.03 -3.91
N ARG A 155 -26.68 7.34 -3.19
CA ARG A 155 -27.94 7.90 -2.69
C ARG A 155 -27.79 8.64 -1.36
N GLN A 156 -26.64 8.51 -0.70
CA GLN A 156 -26.33 9.26 0.51
C GLN A 156 -25.48 10.46 0.12
N PRO A 157 -25.87 11.69 0.50
CA PRO A 157 -24.99 12.82 0.32
C PRO A 157 -23.74 12.62 1.19
N GLN A 158 -22.58 12.95 0.64
CA GLN A 158 -21.35 12.99 1.43
C GLN A 158 -21.52 14.03 2.55
N PRO A 159 -21.20 13.68 3.80
CA PRO A 159 -21.34 14.63 4.90
C PRO A 159 -20.41 15.82 4.70
N ALA A 160 -20.86 17.00 5.12
CA ALA A 160 -19.98 18.15 5.24
C ALA A 160 -18.93 17.90 6.34
N SER A 161 -17.79 18.58 6.26
CA SER A 161 -16.80 18.59 7.32
C SER A 161 -17.38 19.19 8.61
N PRO A 162 -16.76 18.94 9.78
CA PRO A 162 -17.14 19.63 11.02
C PRO A 162 -17.14 21.16 10.88
N GLU A 163 -16.34 21.71 9.98
CA GLU A 163 -16.23 23.13 9.63
C GLU A 163 -17.15 23.57 8.48
N GLY A 164 -18.07 22.70 8.03
CA GLY A 164 -19.06 22.99 7.00
C GLY A 164 -18.58 22.87 5.54
N GLN A 165 -17.39 22.33 5.30
CA GLN A 165 -16.89 22.15 3.94
C GLN A 165 -17.60 20.97 3.25
N ARG A 166 -18.14 21.19 2.04
CA ARG A 166 -18.71 20.10 1.24
C ARG A 166 -17.61 19.43 0.43
N PRO A 167 -17.50 18.09 0.46
CA PRO A 167 -16.48 17.41 -0.34
C PRO A 167 -16.84 17.47 -1.81
N LEU A 168 -15.83 17.34 -2.66
CA LEU A 168 -16.03 17.10 -4.09
C LEU A 168 -16.77 15.77 -4.31
N PRO A 169 -17.48 15.61 -5.44
CA PRO A 169 -18.00 14.30 -5.83
C PRO A 169 -16.88 13.25 -5.89
N ALA A 170 -17.14 12.04 -5.38
CA ALA A 170 -16.13 11.00 -5.20
C ALA A 170 -15.45 10.62 -6.53
N GLU A 171 -16.22 10.55 -7.61
CA GLU A 171 -15.77 10.25 -8.96
C GLU A 171 -14.86 11.33 -9.58
N LYS A 172 -14.81 12.52 -9.00
CA LYS A 172 -13.86 13.58 -9.40
C LYS A 172 -12.54 13.52 -8.65
N VAL A 173 -12.45 12.71 -7.60
CA VAL A 173 -11.27 12.61 -6.73
C VAL A 173 -10.62 11.24 -6.89
N TRP A 174 -11.40 10.17 -6.78
CA TRP A 174 -10.92 8.80 -6.81
C TRP A 174 -10.85 8.25 -8.22
N LEU A 175 -9.78 7.51 -8.50
CA LEU A 175 -9.65 6.73 -9.72
C LEU A 175 -10.65 5.57 -9.74
N SER A 176 -10.98 5.09 -10.94
CA SER A 176 -11.79 3.87 -11.09
C SER A 176 -11.03 2.62 -10.60
N PRO A 177 -11.74 1.56 -10.19
CA PRO A 177 -11.14 0.28 -9.80
C PRO A 177 -10.18 -0.27 -10.86
N ARG A 178 -10.54 -0.12 -12.14
CA ARG A 178 -9.70 -0.52 -13.26
C ARG A 178 -8.39 0.27 -13.31
N GLU A 179 -8.45 1.61 -13.22
CA GLU A 179 -7.24 2.44 -13.21
C GLU A 179 -6.31 2.07 -12.04
N VAL A 180 -6.87 1.85 -10.85
CA VAL A 180 -6.11 1.46 -9.66
C VAL A 180 -5.45 0.08 -9.87
N ALA A 181 -6.24 -0.93 -10.22
CA ALA A 181 -5.77 -2.31 -10.33
C ALA A 181 -4.82 -2.55 -11.53
N TRP A 182 -4.85 -1.68 -12.54
CA TRP A 182 -4.06 -1.83 -13.77
C TRP A 182 -2.92 -0.81 -13.91
N SER A 183 -2.83 0.16 -13.00
CA SER A 183 -1.71 1.08 -12.93
C SER A 183 -0.36 0.35 -12.79
N GLN A 184 0.74 1.05 -13.08
CA GLN A 184 2.08 0.51 -12.93
C GLN A 184 2.90 1.44 -12.00
N PRO A 185 3.38 0.94 -10.84
CA PRO A 185 3.03 -0.37 -10.26
C PRO A 185 1.57 -0.42 -9.80
N ALA A 186 0.92 -1.58 -9.94
CA ALA A 186 -0.44 -1.78 -9.43
C ALA A 186 -0.40 -1.90 -7.90
N CYS A 187 -1.47 -1.54 -7.20
CA CYS A 187 -1.53 -1.69 -5.73
C CYS A 187 -1.18 -3.13 -5.29
N ILE A 188 -1.72 -4.11 -6.02
CA ILE A 188 -1.45 -5.54 -5.83
C ILE A 188 0.05 -5.86 -5.94
N SER A 189 0.78 -5.22 -6.84
CA SER A 189 2.20 -5.48 -7.04
C SER A 189 3.02 -5.13 -5.81
N CYS A 190 2.68 -4.03 -5.13
CA CYS A 190 3.36 -3.58 -3.91
C CYS A 190 2.84 -4.27 -2.64
N HIS A 191 1.56 -4.63 -2.62
CA HIS A 191 0.86 -5.25 -1.50
C HIS A 191 0.71 -6.77 -1.69
N ASP A 192 1.73 -7.42 -2.24
CA ASP A 192 1.64 -8.84 -2.57
C ASP A 192 1.68 -9.76 -1.35
N SER A 193 2.19 -9.30 -0.20
CA SER A 193 2.21 -10.06 1.05
C SER A 193 1.09 -9.73 2.04
N GLY A 194 0.45 -8.56 1.93
CA GLY A 194 -0.53 -8.13 2.92
C GLY A 194 -1.16 -6.77 2.63
N PRO A 195 -2.20 -6.40 3.41
CA PRO A 195 -2.91 -5.14 3.21
C PRO A 195 -2.03 -3.93 3.55
N PHE A 196 -1.18 -4.01 4.57
CA PHE A 196 -0.33 -2.89 5.00
C PHE A 196 1.14 -3.31 4.92
N MET A 197 1.96 -2.47 4.26
CA MET A 197 3.38 -2.72 4.10
C MET A 197 4.15 -1.89 5.11
N TYR A 198 4.87 -2.56 6.01
CA TYR A 198 5.74 -1.88 6.97
C TYR A 198 6.96 -1.26 6.27
N SER A 199 7.35 -0.07 6.73
CA SER A 199 8.60 0.58 6.36
C SER A 199 9.08 1.49 7.47
N PRO A 200 10.40 1.78 7.55
CA PRO A 200 10.92 2.80 8.46
C PRO A 200 10.24 4.16 8.27
N TYR A 201 9.84 4.50 7.03
CA TYR A 201 9.15 5.75 6.72
C TYR A 201 7.86 5.91 7.52
N ILE A 202 6.94 4.95 7.39
CA ILE A 202 5.62 5.02 8.04
C ILE A 202 5.67 4.70 9.54
N ALA A 203 6.67 3.90 9.97
CA ALA A 203 6.89 3.52 11.37
C ALA A 203 7.25 4.70 12.31
N GLN A 204 7.50 5.88 11.74
CA GLN A 204 7.68 7.12 12.50
C GLN A 204 6.37 7.68 13.06
N THR A 205 5.23 7.12 12.66
CA THR A 205 3.90 7.56 13.07
C THR A 205 3.24 6.55 14.00
N THR A 206 2.33 7.01 14.83
CA THR A 206 1.39 6.16 15.59
C THR A 206 0.16 5.80 14.75
N GLN A 207 0.11 6.25 13.49
CA GLN A 207 -1.01 6.08 12.57
C GLN A 207 -0.83 4.84 11.68
N LEU A 208 -0.47 3.74 12.32
CA LEU A 208 -0.38 2.43 11.70
C LEU A 208 -1.44 1.52 12.32
N PRO A 209 -2.28 0.85 11.51
CA PRO A 209 -3.11 -0.21 12.05
C PRO A 209 -2.21 -1.32 12.61
N GLY A 210 -2.70 -2.04 13.63
CA GLY A 210 -2.01 -3.24 14.11
C GLY A 210 -1.72 -4.22 12.97
N ASP A 211 -0.65 -5.01 13.06
CA ASP A 211 -0.34 -6.01 12.02
C ASP A 211 -1.50 -7.02 11.90
N PRO A 212 -2.17 -7.12 10.74
CA PRO A 212 -3.26 -8.07 10.57
C PRO A 212 -2.71 -9.49 10.44
N PHE A 213 -2.54 -10.13 11.59
CA PHE A 213 -2.44 -11.58 11.64
C PHE A 213 -3.75 -12.20 11.14
N GLY A 214 -3.66 -13.30 10.39
CA GLY A 214 -4.83 -13.98 9.81
C GLY A 214 -5.03 -13.71 8.32
N PHE A 215 -6.20 -14.03 7.78
CA PHE A 215 -6.40 -14.20 6.34
C PHE A 215 -6.02 -12.98 5.49
N TYR A 216 -5.57 -13.24 4.27
CA TYR A 216 -5.38 -12.21 3.26
C TYR A 216 -6.00 -12.65 1.94
N GLN A 217 -7.04 -11.93 1.52
CA GLN A 217 -7.83 -12.20 0.31
C GLN A 217 -7.91 -10.95 -0.57
N PRO A 218 -6.80 -10.58 -1.21
CA PRO A 218 -6.69 -9.38 -2.03
C PRO A 218 -7.56 -9.41 -3.29
N LYS A 219 -7.89 -10.60 -3.78
CA LYS A 219 -8.68 -10.80 -5.00
C LYS A 219 -10.16 -11.06 -4.74
N ALA A 220 -10.66 -10.88 -3.52
CA ALA A 220 -12.04 -11.27 -3.17
C ALA A 220 -13.11 -10.27 -3.64
N ILE A 221 -12.77 -8.97 -3.74
CA ILE A 221 -13.72 -7.89 -4.05
C ILE A 221 -13.27 -7.16 -5.31
N GLY A 222 -14.23 -6.87 -6.21
CA GLY A 222 -14.01 -6.15 -7.46
C GLY A 222 -13.48 -7.02 -8.59
N GLU A 223 -14.16 -6.97 -9.74
CA GLU A 223 -13.80 -7.76 -10.92
C GLU A 223 -12.49 -7.32 -11.56
N ASP A 224 -12.19 -6.02 -11.52
CA ASP A 224 -10.93 -5.49 -12.05
C ASP A 224 -9.71 -5.95 -11.23
N PHE A 225 -9.83 -6.04 -9.90
CA PHE A 225 -8.79 -6.56 -9.02
C PHE A 225 -8.59 -8.08 -9.17
N LYS A 226 -9.68 -8.85 -9.31
CA LYS A 226 -9.62 -10.29 -9.64
C LYS A 226 -8.81 -10.53 -10.91
N LYS A 227 -9.13 -9.79 -11.98
CA LYS A 227 -8.44 -9.89 -13.28
C LYS A 227 -6.99 -9.45 -13.17
N ALA A 228 -6.70 -8.36 -12.45
CA ALA A 228 -5.33 -7.90 -12.25
C ALA A 228 -4.49 -8.95 -11.51
N TRP A 229 -5.04 -9.58 -10.47
CA TRP A 229 -4.35 -10.64 -9.71
C TRP A 229 -4.01 -11.84 -10.60
N ALA A 230 -4.98 -12.30 -11.40
CA ALA A 230 -4.77 -13.39 -12.35
C ALA A 230 -3.72 -13.03 -13.41
N ARG A 231 -3.80 -11.82 -13.99
CA ARG A 231 -2.85 -11.32 -14.98
C ARG A 231 -1.42 -11.26 -14.46
N LEU A 232 -1.25 -10.84 -13.20
CA LEU A 232 0.06 -10.71 -12.56
C LEU A 232 0.65 -12.06 -12.11
N ASN A 233 -0.10 -13.17 -12.23
CA ASN A 233 0.29 -14.48 -11.70
C ASN A 233 0.76 -14.37 -10.23
N ALA A 234 -0.02 -13.68 -9.41
CA ALA A 234 0.38 -13.35 -8.05
C ALA A 234 0.11 -14.53 -7.09
N PHE A 235 1.13 -14.92 -6.32
CA PHE A 235 1.08 -16.02 -5.36
C PHE A 235 2.04 -15.79 -4.18
N GLY A 236 1.78 -16.49 -3.08
CA GLY A 236 2.63 -16.47 -1.90
C GLY A 236 3.75 -17.51 -1.99
N ILE A 237 4.87 -17.23 -1.33
CA ILE A 237 6.03 -18.09 -1.21
C ILE A 237 6.29 -18.35 0.27
N THR A 238 6.64 -19.59 0.61
CA THR A 238 7.08 -19.96 1.96
C THR A 238 8.07 -21.12 1.91
N THR A 239 8.83 -21.31 3.00
CA THR A 239 9.69 -22.48 3.20
C THR A 239 9.43 -23.10 4.57
N ARG A 240 9.66 -24.40 4.70
CA ARG A 240 9.45 -25.11 5.97
C ARG A 240 10.45 -24.63 7.02
N GLY A 241 9.96 -24.23 8.19
CA GLY A 241 10.82 -23.84 9.32
C GLY A 241 11.55 -22.52 9.14
N ASN A 242 11.09 -21.67 8.21
CA ASN A 242 11.69 -20.36 8.00
C ASN A 242 11.35 -19.41 9.16
N THR A 243 12.36 -18.70 9.68
CA THR A 243 12.16 -17.74 10.77
C THR A 243 11.39 -16.50 10.33
N CYS A 244 11.52 -16.07 9.07
CA CYS A 244 10.86 -14.87 8.57
C CYS A 244 9.38 -15.15 8.27
N THR A 245 9.07 -16.29 7.64
CA THR A 245 7.68 -16.63 7.29
C THR A 245 6.88 -17.27 8.42
N ALA A 246 7.47 -17.34 9.62
CA ALA A 246 6.71 -17.61 10.85
C ALA A 246 5.77 -16.45 11.21
N CYS A 247 6.15 -15.21 10.88
CA CYS A 247 5.34 -14.01 11.13
C CYS A 247 4.91 -13.31 9.84
N HIS A 248 5.74 -13.36 8.79
CA HIS A 248 5.48 -12.64 7.55
C HIS A 248 4.94 -13.53 6.43
N ARG A 249 4.05 -12.98 5.62
CA ARG A 249 3.80 -13.54 4.29
C ARG A 249 4.82 -12.98 3.32
N MET A 250 5.17 -13.78 2.32
CA MET A 250 5.99 -13.34 1.18
C MET A 250 5.18 -13.54 -0.09
N GLY A 251 5.02 -12.49 -0.88
CA GLY A 251 4.51 -12.60 -2.25
C GLY A 251 5.65 -12.72 -3.27
N ASN A 252 5.33 -13.15 -4.48
CA ASN A 252 6.27 -13.33 -5.59
C ASN A 252 6.65 -12.04 -6.34
N MET A 253 6.06 -10.90 -5.99
CA MET A 253 6.25 -9.61 -6.66
C MET A 253 7.15 -8.71 -5.81
N ASN A 254 6.64 -7.57 -5.32
CA ASN A 254 7.44 -6.60 -4.57
C ASN A 254 8.10 -7.21 -3.32
N SER A 255 7.44 -8.15 -2.65
CA SER A 255 8.03 -8.82 -1.48
C SER A 255 9.34 -9.53 -1.85
N CYS A 256 9.36 -10.31 -2.93
CA CYS A 256 10.57 -10.99 -3.41
C CYS A 256 11.59 -10.06 -4.09
N GLN A 257 11.11 -9.10 -4.88
CA GLN A 257 11.97 -8.29 -5.75
C GLN A 257 12.60 -7.10 -5.01
N VAL A 258 11.93 -6.57 -4.00
CA VAL A 258 12.30 -5.31 -3.34
C VAL A 258 12.32 -5.45 -1.83
N ALA A 259 11.19 -5.81 -1.21
CA ALA A 259 11.04 -5.72 0.23
C ALA A 259 11.99 -6.67 0.97
N LEU A 260 12.15 -7.91 0.50
CA LEU A 260 13.10 -8.88 1.08
C LEU A 260 14.50 -8.27 1.14
N GLN A 261 15.00 -7.73 0.03
CA GLN A 261 16.36 -7.22 -0.05
C GLN A 261 16.55 -5.93 0.75
N GLN A 262 15.59 -5.00 0.69
CA GLN A 262 15.69 -3.71 1.36
C GLN A 262 15.48 -3.80 2.87
N SER A 263 14.66 -4.76 3.34
CA SER A 263 14.38 -4.93 4.77
C SER A 263 15.46 -5.64 5.56
N THR A 264 16.35 -6.32 4.86
CA THR A 264 17.35 -7.23 5.42
C THR A 264 18.77 -6.78 5.14
N GLY A 265 18.94 -5.54 4.68
CA GLY A 265 20.25 -4.93 4.44
C GLY A 265 20.98 -5.39 3.18
N ASN A 266 20.38 -6.25 2.35
CA ASN A 266 20.98 -6.74 1.10
C ASN A 266 20.91 -5.72 -0.04
N ALA A 267 20.00 -4.74 0.03
CA ALA A 267 19.92 -3.63 -0.91
C ALA A 267 19.59 -2.32 -0.19
N PRO A 268 20.16 -1.18 -0.59
CA PRO A 268 19.77 0.12 -0.05
C PRO A 268 18.36 0.49 -0.54
N GLN A 269 17.63 1.22 0.31
CA GLN A 269 16.44 1.95 -0.14
C GLN A 269 16.88 3.13 -1.01
N ALA A 270 16.17 3.34 -2.12
CA ALA A 270 16.33 4.56 -2.90
C ALA A 270 16.06 5.78 -2.00
N GLY A 271 16.68 6.93 -2.29
CA GLY A 271 16.57 8.13 -1.43
C GLY A 271 17.22 7.99 -0.03
N GLY A 272 17.76 6.82 0.34
CA GLY A 272 18.40 6.61 1.64
C GLY A 272 19.79 7.25 1.72
N ASN A 273 20.04 8.00 2.79
CA ASN A 273 21.34 8.60 3.08
C ASN A 273 22.34 7.60 3.71
N ALA A 274 23.50 8.08 4.16
CA ALA A 274 24.51 7.22 4.78
C ALA A 274 24.04 6.58 6.10
N TRP A 275 23.20 7.28 6.87
CA TRP A 275 22.64 6.74 8.12
C TRP A 275 21.72 5.55 7.83
N SER A 276 20.85 5.63 6.83
CA SER A 276 19.88 4.57 6.48
C SER A 276 20.56 3.26 6.03
N ARG A 277 21.83 3.30 5.64
CA ARG A 277 22.60 2.16 5.11
C ARG A 277 23.40 1.43 6.19
N ARG A 278 23.50 1.99 7.39
CA ARG A 278 24.26 1.39 8.50
C ARG A 278 23.36 0.49 9.33
N PHE A 279 23.93 -0.56 9.90
CA PHE A 279 23.22 -1.38 10.88
C PHE A 279 23.00 -0.56 12.17
N PRO A 280 21.83 -0.67 12.84
CA PRO A 280 20.69 -1.54 12.53
C PRO A 280 19.70 -0.97 11.49
N GLN A 281 19.87 0.27 11.03
CA GLN A 281 18.90 0.95 10.15
C GLN A 281 18.70 0.27 8.80
N SER A 282 19.74 -0.34 8.24
CA SER A 282 19.64 -1.11 6.99
C SER A 282 18.88 -2.44 7.16
N HIS A 283 18.68 -2.89 8.40
CA HIS A 283 18.05 -4.17 8.75
C HIS A 283 16.82 -3.90 9.63
N TRP A 284 15.79 -3.31 9.02
CA TRP A 284 14.60 -2.84 9.73
C TRP A 284 13.53 -3.92 9.93
N MET A 285 13.80 -5.17 9.54
CA MET A 285 13.00 -6.33 9.91
C MET A 285 13.82 -7.34 10.74
N SER A 286 13.31 -7.86 11.86
CA SER A 286 12.03 -7.50 12.51
C SER A 286 12.06 -6.08 13.13
N PRO A 287 10.94 -5.35 13.22
CA PRO A 287 10.89 -4.05 13.86
C PRO A 287 11.34 -4.13 15.32
N GLY A 288 12.12 -3.15 15.77
CA GLY A 288 12.60 -3.11 17.15
C GLY A 288 13.69 -4.14 17.47
N ASN A 289 14.32 -4.74 16.46
CA ASN A 289 15.47 -5.62 16.64
C ASN A 289 16.63 -4.89 17.35
N LEU A 290 17.01 -5.37 18.54
CA LEU A 290 18.11 -4.86 19.37
C LEU A 290 19.40 -5.70 19.25
N HIS A 291 19.45 -6.65 18.32
CA HIS A 291 20.64 -7.49 18.12
C HIS A 291 21.83 -6.69 17.58
N SER A 292 23.03 -7.18 17.85
CA SER A 292 24.21 -6.84 17.03
C SER A 292 24.04 -7.41 15.62
N GLN A 293 24.81 -6.89 14.65
CA GLN A 293 24.77 -7.42 13.29
C GLN A 293 25.16 -8.91 13.23
N ALA A 294 26.12 -9.33 14.07
CA ALA A 294 26.54 -10.73 14.14
C ALA A 294 25.40 -11.65 14.59
N GLN A 295 24.69 -11.27 15.66
CA GLN A 295 23.53 -12.02 16.17
C GLN A 295 22.38 -12.06 15.17
N TRP A 296 22.11 -10.95 14.48
CA TRP A 296 21.07 -10.92 13.45
C TRP A 296 21.42 -11.85 12.29
N ASN A 297 22.67 -11.84 11.83
CA ASN A 297 23.13 -12.74 10.77
C ASN A 297 23.03 -14.21 11.19
N GLU A 298 23.46 -14.54 12.40
CA GLU A 298 23.35 -15.90 12.95
C GLU A 298 21.90 -16.40 12.96
N GLN A 299 20.96 -15.53 13.34
CA GLN A 299 19.56 -15.89 13.44
C GLN A 299 18.84 -16.00 12.09
N PHE A 300 19.11 -15.08 11.16
CA PHE A 300 18.26 -14.90 9.97
C PHE A 300 18.91 -15.27 8.64
N ALA A 301 20.25 -15.29 8.52
CA ALA A 301 20.91 -15.44 7.21
C ALA A 301 20.49 -16.71 6.45
N SER A 302 20.37 -17.85 7.13
CA SER A 302 19.92 -19.10 6.51
C SER A 302 18.47 -19.02 6.00
N SER A 303 17.56 -18.44 6.81
CA SER A 303 16.16 -18.25 6.39
C SER A 303 16.03 -17.31 5.20
N LEU A 304 16.87 -16.27 5.16
CA LEU A 304 16.90 -15.31 4.05
C LEU A 304 17.46 -15.93 2.76
N GLN A 305 18.50 -16.75 2.85
CA GLN A 305 19.02 -17.49 1.71
C GLN A 305 17.96 -18.43 1.11
N GLN A 306 17.23 -19.15 1.96
CA GLN A 306 16.13 -20.01 1.51
C GLN A 306 15.02 -19.21 0.81
N LEU A 307 14.59 -18.09 1.38
CA LEU A 307 13.58 -17.25 0.73
C LEU A 307 14.08 -16.64 -0.56
N ALA A 308 15.31 -16.14 -0.60
CA ALA A 308 15.92 -15.61 -1.82
C ALA A 308 15.98 -16.67 -2.92
N ALA A 309 16.34 -17.91 -2.57
CA ALA A 309 16.32 -19.03 -3.51
C ALA A 309 14.91 -19.31 -4.04
N CYS A 310 13.88 -19.30 -3.18
CA CYS A 310 12.50 -19.49 -3.60
C CYS A 310 11.90 -18.30 -4.37
N CYS A 311 12.38 -17.09 -4.13
CA CYS A 311 12.04 -15.93 -4.93
C CYS A 311 12.63 -16.03 -6.35
N ALA A 312 13.84 -16.60 -6.49
CA ALA A 312 14.48 -16.81 -7.79
C ALA A 312 13.88 -18.01 -8.55
N ASP A 313 13.61 -19.11 -7.86
CA ASP A 313 12.94 -20.30 -8.40
C ASP A 313 11.89 -20.84 -7.41
N PRO A 314 10.62 -20.46 -7.58
CA PRO A 314 9.53 -20.94 -6.72
C PRO A 314 9.26 -22.45 -6.80
N LYS A 315 9.83 -23.15 -7.80
CA LYS A 315 9.74 -24.60 -7.94
C LYS A 315 10.98 -25.32 -7.38
N GLY A 316 11.93 -24.55 -6.85
CA GLY A 316 13.16 -25.07 -6.29
C GLY A 316 12.95 -25.95 -5.05
N PRO A 317 13.97 -26.74 -4.68
CA PRO A 317 13.89 -27.61 -3.50
C PRO A 317 13.53 -26.84 -2.22
N GLY A 318 12.51 -27.30 -1.49
CA GLY A 318 12.08 -26.71 -0.22
C GLY A 318 11.14 -25.50 -0.34
N CYS A 319 10.88 -25.03 -1.56
CA CYS A 319 9.93 -23.94 -1.82
C CYS A 319 8.49 -24.42 -1.84
N GLN A 320 7.60 -23.61 -1.29
CA GLN A 320 6.16 -23.86 -1.27
C GLN A 320 5.43 -22.63 -1.80
N VAL A 321 4.50 -22.86 -2.73
CA VAL A 321 3.62 -21.82 -3.26
C VAL A 321 2.29 -21.85 -2.51
N VAL A 322 1.83 -20.67 -2.11
CA VAL A 322 0.57 -20.45 -1.38
C VAL A 322 -0.38 -19.67 -2.27
N ASP A 323 -1.59 -20.18 -2.51
CA ASP A 323 -2.63 -19.40 -3.16
C ASP A 323 -3.37 -18.52 -2.13
N TYR A 324 -3.48 -17.23 -2.42
CA TYR A 324 -4.26 -16.31 -1.59
C TYR A 324 -5.75 -16.59 -1.77
N GLY A 325 -6.47 -16.75 -0.65
CA GLY A 325 -7.89 -17.10 -0.64
C GLY A 325 -8.20 -18.59 -0.73
N GLY A 326 -7.19 -19.46 -0.88
CA GLY A 326 -7.33 -20.88 -0.58
C GLY A 326 -7.45 -21.06 0.93
N GLY A 327 -8.45 -21.80 1.41
CA GLY A 327 -8.77 -21.97 2.84
C GLY A 327 -7.71 -22.68 3.69
N SER A 328 -6.42 -22.59 3.37
CA SER A 328 -5.37 -23.00 4.29
C SER A 328 -5.29 -21.97 5.41
N ARG A 329 -5.81 -22.35 6.58
CA ARG A 329 -5.47 -21.72 7.86
C ARG A 329 -3.94 -21.68 7.94
N SER A 330 -3.33 -20.52 7.74
CA SER A 330 -1.99 -20.31 8.30
C SER A 330 -2.18 -20.44 9.81
N ARG A 331 -1.75 -21.59 10.32
CA ARG A 331 -1.82 -22.02 11.72
C ARG A 331 -1.06 -21.02 12.61
N PRO A 332 -1.45 -20.96 13.90
CA PRO A 332 -1.34 -19.79 14.78
C PRO A 332 0.04 -19.17 14.92
#